data_AF-A0A258EXT6-F1
#
_entry.id   AF-A0A258EXT6-F1
#
_cell.length_a   1.000
_cell.length_b   1.000
_cell.length_c   1.000
_cell.angle_alpha   90.00
_cell.angle_beta   90.00
_cell.angle_gamma   90.00
#
_symmetry.space_group_name_H-M   'P 1'
#
loop_
_entity.id
_entity.type
_entity.pdbx_description
1 polymer ?
#
loop_
_entity_poly.entity_id
_entity_poly.type
_entity_poly.pdbx_seq_one_letter_code
_entity_poly.pdbx_strand_id
1 'polypeptide(L)'
;MTRQLRLPIALFLVLMVGLMTASLFLPNERLEGPPPPPLTGQIDRIVIEKSARRMQLLQGGKVVRSHGVALGFSPDGDKDRQGKDQ
;
A
#
# COMPACT_ATOMS: atom_id res chain seq x y z
N MET A 1 -32.41 17.63 -39.51
CA MET A 1 -30.94 17.44 -39.63
C MET A 1 -30.20 17.39 -38.28
N THR A 2 -30.86 17.35 -37.12
CA THR A 2 -30.21 17.32 -35.79
C THR A 2 -30.02 15.91 -35.21
N ARG A 3 -30.67 14.89 -35.79
CA ARG A 3 -30.61 13.50 -35.31
C ARG A 3 -29.24 12.84 -35.55
N GLN A 4 -28.57 13.22 -36.64
CA GLN A 4 -27.27 12.65 -37.06
C GLN A 4 -26.08 13.21 -36.26
N LEU A 5 -26.23 14.38 -35.62
CA LEU A 5 -25.16 15.02 -34.85
C LEU A 5 -25.08 14.52 -33.40
N ARG A 6 -26.17 13.96 -32.87
CA ARG A 6 -26.24 13.43 -31.49
C ARG A 6 -25.55 12.08 -31.33
N LEU A 7 -25.53 11.27 -32.39
CA LEU A 7 -24.94 9.94 -32.39
C LEU A 7 -23.42 9.95 -32.11
N PRO A 8 -22.59 10.77 -32.79
CA PRO A 8 -21.15 10.82 -32.48
C PRO A 8 -20.86 11.39 -31.10
N ILE A 9 -21.67 12.36 -30.63
CA ILE A 9 -21.52 12.94 -29.29
C ILE A 9 -21.81 11.89 -28.21
N ALA A 10 -22.91 11.13 -28.37
CA ALA A 10 -23.24 10.06 -27.44
C ALA A 10 -22.16 8.97 -27.43
N LEU A 11 -21.62 8.60 -28.60
CA LEU A 11 -20.55 7.61 -28.70
C LEU A 11 -19.26 8.10 -28.05
N PHE A 12 -18.92 9.38 -28.24
CA PHE A 12 -17.78 10.01 -27.57
C PHE A 12 -17.95 10.05 -26.05
N LEU A 13 -19.16 10.38 -25.56
CA LEU A 13 -19.47 10.36 -24.13
C LEU A 13 -19.38 8.94 -23.55
N VAL A 14 -19.88 7.92 -24.25
CA VAL A 14 -19.77 6.52 -23.82
C VAL A 14 -18.31 6.08 -23.78
N LEU A 15 -17.51 6.45 -24.78
CA LEU A 15 -16.08 6.18 -24.79
C LEU A 15 -15.37 6.83 -23.59
N MET A 16 -15.68 8.11 -23.32
CA MET A 16 -15.04 8.88 -22.25
C MET A 16 -15.42 8.34 -20.87
N VAL A 17 -16.70 7.99 -20.66
CA VAL A 17 -17.16 7.33 -19.43
C VAL A 17 -16.54 5.94 -19.27
N GLY A 18 -16.42 5.17 -20.36
CA GLY A 18 -15.77 3.86 -20.36
C GLY A 18 -14.29 3.92 -19.99
N LEU A 19 -13.56 4.91 -20.52
CA LEU A 19 -12.16 5.16 -20.14
C LEU A 19 -12.04 5.61 -18.68
N MET A 20 -12.95 6.47 -18.23
CA MET A 20 -12.96 6.98 -16.85
C MET A 20 -13.26 5.86 -15.84
N THR A 21 -14.21 4.98 -16.13
CA THR A 21 -14.49 3.82 -15.27
C THR A 21 -13.35 2.81 -15.33
N ALA A 22 -12.80 2.50 -16.52
CA ALA A 22 -11.64 1.63 -16.65
C ALA A 22 -10.43 2.13 -15.84
N SER A 23 -10.23 3.45 -15.75
CA SER A 23 -9.18 4.07 -14.93
C SER A 23 -9.28 3.73 -13.44
N LEU A 24 -10.47 3.42 -12.93
CA LEU A 24 -10.70 3.03 -11.54
C LEU A 24 -10.40 1.54 -11.27
N PHE A 25 -10.38 0.72 -12.31
CA PHE A 25 -10.13 -0.73 -12.21
C PHE A 25 -8.69 -1.11 -12.58
N LEU A 26 -7.88 -0.17 -13.09
CA LEU A 26 -6.47 -0.38 -13.32
C LEU A 26 -5.75 -0.50 -11.97
N PRO A 27 -5.04 -1.60 -11.69
CA PRO A 27 -4.26 -1.73 -10.47
C PRO A 27 -3.23 -0.61 -10.42
N ASN A 28 -3.06 -0.02 -9.23
CA ASN A 28 -2.00 0.95 -8.98
C ASN A 28 -0.65 0.20 -9.01
N GLU A 29 -0.07 0.09 -10.19
CA GLU A 29 1.31 -0.31 -10.40
C GLU A 29 2.21 0.74 -9.73
N ARG A 30 2.54 0.52 -8.46
CA ARG A 30 3.52 1.34 -7.76
C ARG A 30 4.84 1.13 -8.49
N LEU A 31 5.24 2.11 -9.29
CA LEU A 31 6.61 2.17 -9.83
C LEU A 31 7.55 2.04 -8.62
N GLU A 32 8.19 0.88 -8.48
CA GLU A 32 9.17 0.66 -7.44
C GLU A 32 10.28 1.68 -7.66
N GLY A 33 10.35 2.67 -6.77
CA GLY A 33 11.36 3.70 -6.82
C GLY A 33 12.76 3.10 -6.72
N PRO A 34 13.80 3.88 -7.05
CA PRO A 34 15.17 3.43 -6.87
C PRO A 34 15.36 2.89 -5.43
N PRO A 35 16.10 1.78 -5.27
CA PRO A 35 16.25 1.15 -3.98
C PRO A 35 16.79 2.16 -2.97
N PRO A 36 16.25 2.19 -1.74
CA PRO A 36 16.70 3.12 -0.73
C PRO A 36 18.20 2.91 -0.45
N PRO A 37 18.97 3.98 -0.19
CA PRO A 37 20.42 3.91 0.00
C PRO A 37 20.78 2.93 1.12
N PRO A 38 21.98 2.31 1.09
CA PRO A 38 22.38 1.37 2.14
C PRO A 38 22.35 2.03 3.52
N LEU A 39 21.92 1.27 4.52
CA LEU A 39 21.98 1.72 5.91
C LEU A 39 23.44 1.76 6.35
N THR A 40 23.89 2.93 6.84
CA THR A 40 25.26 3.13 7.30
C THR A 40 25.28 3.29 8.83
N GLY A 41 26.11 2.49 9.50
CA GLY A 41 26.28 2.53 10.95
C GLY A 41 25.44 1.51 11.71
N GLN A 42 25.55 1.54 13.05
CA GLN A 42 24.84 0.62 13.93
C GLN A 42 23.40 1.08 14.15
N ILE A 43 22.45 0.15 14.04
CA ILE A 43 21.05 0.36 14.43
C ILE A 43 20.95 0.16 15.94
N ASP A 44 20.35 1.12 16.64
CA ASP A 44 20.21 1.05 18.10
C ASP A 44 18.99 0.23 18.51
N ARG A 45 17.91 0.33 17.72
CA ARG A 45 16.63 -0.31 18.06
C ARG A 45 15.81 -0.64 16.83
N ILE A 46 15.12 -1.77 16.86
CA ILE A 46 14.09 -2.15 15.89
C ILE A 46 12.76 -2.19 16.62
N VAL A 47 11.77 -1.45 16.12
CA VAL A 47 10.42 -1.38 16.67
C VAL A 47 9.47 -2.04 15.69
N ILE A 48 8.70 -3.03 16.14
CA ILE A 48 7.68 -3.70 15.34
C ILE A 48 6.31 -3.32 15.88
N GLU A 49 5.61 -2.46 15.16
CA GLU A 49 4.20 -2.14 15.37
C GLU A 49 3.36 -3.28 14.76
N LYS A 50 3.07 -4.30 15.58
CA LYS A 50 2.39 -5.52 15.12
C LYS A 50 0.99 -5.25 14.55
N SER A 51 0.22 -4.39 15.20
CA SER A 51 -1.12 -3.98 14.75
C SER A 51 -1.07 -3.23 13.42
N ALA A 52 -0.04 -2.40 13.22
CA ALA A 52 0.16 -1.64 11.99
C ALA A 52 0.94 -2.41 10.91
N ARG A 53 1.37 -3.66 11.19
CA ARG A 53 2.21 -4.50 10.32
C ARG A 53 3.44 -3.75 9.79
N ARG A 54 4.07 -2.96 10.67
CA ARG A 54 5.17 -2.05 10.32
C ARG A 54 6.38 -2.29 11.23
N MET A 55 7.55 -2.38 10.64
CA MET A 55 8.84 -2.42 11.33
C MET A 55 9.61 -1.13 11.07
N GLN A 56 10.11 -0.49 12.12
CA GLN A 56 10.93 0.72 12.07
C GLN A 56 12.30 0.44 12.64
N LEU A 57 13.34 0.92 11.97
CA LEU A 57 14.72 0.90 12.45
C LEU A 57 15.07 2.28 12.98
N LEU A 58 15.64 2.34 14.19
CA LEU A 58 16.01 3.58 14.86
C LEU A 58 17.52 3.68 15.05
N GLN A 59 18.04 4.88 14.83
CA GLN A 59 19.43 5.27 15.09
C GLN A 59 19.42 6.65 15.78
N GLY A 60 20.09 6.78 16.93
CA GLY A 60 20.06 7.97 17.79
C GLY A 60 18.64 8.38 18.23
N GLY A 61 17.73 7.41 18.35
CA GLY A 61 16.31 7.65 18.64
C GLY A 61 15.46 8.14 17.45
N LYS A 62 16.03 8.24 16.24
CA LYS A 62 15.32 8.65 15.01
C LYS A 62 15.05 7.47 14.10
N VAL A 63 13.89 7.42 13.45
CA VAL A 63 13.55 6.39 12.46
C VAL A 63 14.38 6.61 11.19
N VAL A 64 15.22 5.65 10.85
CA VAL A 64 16.05 5.67 9.62
C VAL A 64 15.48 4.85 8.49
N ARG A 65 14.59 3.89 8.80
CA ARG A 65 13.92 3.06 7.80
C ARG A 65 12.63 2.47 8.33
N SER A 66 11.63 2.34 7.45
CA SER A 66 10.38 1.64 7.71
C SER A 66 10.15 0.55 6.67
N HIS A 67 9.74 -0.63 7.12
CA HIS A 67 9.36 -1.75 6.28
C HIS A 67 7.95 -2.22 6.63
N GLY A 68 7.17 -2.60 5.62
CA GLY A 68 5.98 -3.43 5.84
C GLY A 68 6.43 -4.83 6.22
N VAL A 69 5.83 -5.42 7.26
CA VAL A 69 6.17 -6.78 7.69
C VAL A 69 4.91 -7.61 7.83
N ALA A 70 4.90 -8.78 7.20
CA ALA A 70 3.81 -9.74 7.35
C ALA A 70 4.15 -10.66 8.54
N LEU A 71 3.40 -10.52 9.65
CA LEU A 71 3.63 -11.29 10.88
C LEU A 71 2.85 -12.61 10.96
N GLY A 72 2.22 -13.04 9.87
CA GLY A 72 1.31 -14.19 9.91
C GLY A 72 -0.04 -13.87 10.57
N PHE A 73 -0.65 -14.86 11.23
CA PHE A 73 -1.98 -14.75 11.86
C PHE A 73 -2.06 -13.53 12.79
N SER A 74 -3.07 -12.68 12.56
CA SER A 74 -3.43 -11.57 13.44
C SER A 74 -4.41 -12.08 14.49
N PRO A 75 -3.98 -12.35 15.74
CA PRO A 75 -4.94 -12.46 16.82
C PRO A 75 -5.44 -11.05 17.14
N ASP A 76 -6.64 -10.71 16.66
CA ASP A 76 -7.39 -9.57 17.18
C ASP A 76 -8.00 -9.99 18.53
N GLY A 77 -7.43 -9.51 19.64
CA GLY A 77 -7.91 -9.76 21.00
C GLY A 77 -6.80 -9.83 22.05
N ASP A 78 -7.11 -9.46 23.30
CA ASP A 78 -6.19 -9.62 24.43
C ASP A 78 -5.81 -11.09 24.61
N LYS A 79 -4.54 -11.32 24.93
CA LYS A 79 -3.99 -12.67 25.09
C LYS A 79 -4.45 -13.26 26.43
N ASP A 80 -5.62 -13.88 26.44
CA ASP A 80 -6.21 -14.48 27.66
C ASP A 80 -5.48 -15.73 28.16
N ARG A 81 -4.57 -16.33 27.38
CA ARG A 81 -3.73 -17.44 27.83
C ARG A 81 -2.37 -17.49 27.15
N GLN A 82 -1.33 -17.65 27.95
CA GLN A 82 0.03 -17.98 27.51
C GLN A 82 0.09 -19.48 27.14
N GLY A 83 -0.25 -19.83 25.90
CA GLY A 83 0.08 -21.12 25.28
C GLY A 83 1.39 -21.00 24.52
N LYS A 84 2.31 -21.95 24.70
CA LYS A 84 3.61 -21.98 24.05
C LYS A 84 3.45 -22.39 22.59
N ASP A 85 4.12 -21.68 21.70
CA ASP A 85 4.23 -22.06 20.30
C ASP A 85 4.82 -23.49 20.24
N GLN A 86 4.06 -24.43 19.68
CA GLN A 86 4.56 -25.71 19.15
C GLN A 86 4.40 -25.68 17.64
#